data_AF-A0A4W3GX44-F1
#
_entry.id   AF-A0A4W3GX44-F1
#
_cell.length_a   1.000
_cell.length_b   1.000
_cell.length_c   1.000
_cell.angle_alpha   90.00
_cell.angle_beta   90.00
_cell.angle_gamma   90.00
#
_symmetry.space_group_name_H-M   'P 1'
#
loop_
_entity.id
_entity.type
_entity.pdbx_description
1 polymer ?
#
loop_
_entity_poly.entity_id
_entity_poly.type
_entity_poly.pdbx_seq_one_letter_code
_entity_poly.pdbx_strand_id
1 'polypeptide(L)'
;MSRLSNAYRPLQPQRISEANRLGLITPQSVKDRHAIGRLANTRPGSGNCERRISFFGRRSSTIGSHGAFGGPEKIKDPRPLHDKSFVQQCLRQLCEFLGEIGYPQPVSMKSLQSPSTKDFLRIFSFMNSTIDPSYQLPDSKFEEEIPRIFKDLGYPFPLSKSSMYTVGAPHTWPQIVGALIWLMDQIKLLSVADPDKILFGDEKDWDQIERVTEDGVHHNRLFINYTEKCYINFMMGIDNYDDNLDHLSLLKQRFGVDEAQFEAVSAENRSLAQELERLEIEKENEPDRVQALKKTKASLQADLQKYKNYLVEMEAHKAFHEQRANAVREELESAALELKAINEENNILQQKCDVQDISASDVERINRERNELLQTISSLSKILEDVEKRMWNEEINVAKVKEVLEAGLLKYHTLARKLKLIPTTAENAGGHDFEIRLDFDAGQRNISQNAKPIKPNLMLLVRQVNEEINKMKNKKMNVEEGIEQVQSMIAERANDLKLLNEQIRKVDEAMQQEKEEDERKIAMQDGELDSLENKRKYLQKGMTEGLDDALEQRKAARHMFEIVQQKTNEEKTRMTSNFRLCLDSAAQHITSIEVLQLTTTCKV
;
A
#
# COMPACT_ATOMS: atom_id res chain seq x y z
N MET A 1 -8.79 33.27 5.02
CA MET A 1 -7.71 33.08 4.04
C MET A 1 -6.90 31.88 4.52
N SER A 2 -6.75 30.77 3.78
CA SER A 2 -5.98 30.59 2.52
C SER A 2 -4.47 30.67 2.78
N ARG A 3 -3.58 29.71 2.43
CA ARG A 3 -3.64 28.35 1.79
C ARG A 3 -2.49 27.51 2.41
N LEU A 4 -2.60 26.20 2.64
CA LEU A 4 -2.54 25.06 1.70
C LEU A 4 -1.19 24.82 0.95
N SER A 5 -0.59 23.67 1.27
CA SER A 5 0.05 22.64 0.41
C SER A 5 1.42 22.84 -0.30
N ASN A 6 2.30 21.85 -0.03
CA ASN A 6 3.18 21.11 -0.98
C ASN A 6 4.34 21.85 -1.69
N ALA A 7 5.44 21.18 -2.12
CA ALA A 7 6.11 19.92 -1.75
C ALA A 7 7.41 19.81 -2.57
N TYR A 8 8.36 18.91 -2.23
CA TYR A 8 8.98 17.96 -3.20
C TYR A 8 9.89 16.92 -2.49
N ARG A 9 10.44 15.99 -3.28
CA ARG A 9 11.02 14.65 -2.96
C ARG A 9 12.40 14.55 -3.68
N PRO A 10 13.15 13.41 -3.74
CA PRO A 10 13.07 12.12 -3.04
C PRO A 10 14.43 11.72 -2.37
N LEU A 11 14.64 10.55 -1.76
CA LEU A 11 14.78 9.20 -2.39
C LEU A 11 14.29 8.04 -1.49
N GLN A 12 14.03 6.90 -2.15
CA GLN A 12 13.46 5.62 -1.65
C GLN A 12 14.48 4.49 -1.97
N PRO A 13 14.28 3.15 -1.78
CA PRO A 13 13.03 2.32 -1.67
C PRO A 13 12.89 1.49 -0.36
N GLN A 14 11.67 1.19 0.15
CA GLN A 14 10.78 0.00 -0.07
C GLN A 14 11.27 -1.35 0.54
N ARG A 15 10.47 -2.32 1.01
CA ARG A 15 9.01 -2.54 1.32
C ARG A 15 8.97 -3.76 2.29
N ILE A 16 8.18 -3.86 3.38
CA ILE A 16 6.71 -3.92 3.59
C ILE A 16 6.06 -5.32 3.38
N SER A 17 5.47 -5.86 4.47
CA SER A 17 4.37 -6.87 4.60
C SER A 17 4.60 -8.36 4.22
N GLU A 18 3.79 -9.33 4.67
CA GLU A 18 2.52 -9.30 5.48
C GLU A 18 2.39 -10.48 6.49
N ALA A 19 1.17 -10.83 6.93
CA ALA A 19 0.88 -11.66 8.12
C ALA A 19 0.20 -13.03 7.87
N ASN A 20 0.18 -13.86 8.93
CA ASN A 20 -0.74 -14.98 9.24
C ASN A 20 -0.90 -16.18 8.28
N ARG A 21 -0.62 -17.40 8.80
CA ARG A 21 -1.57 -18.55 8.80
C ARG A 21 -1.12 -19.71 9.71
N LEU A 22 -2.07 -20.58 10.05
CA LEU A 22 -1.84 -21.80 10.85
C LEU A 22 -1.27 -22.95 10.01
N GLY A 23 -0.61 -23.90 10.66
CA GLY A 23 -0.28 -25.23 10.11
C GLY A 23 0.16 -26.19 11.21
N LEU A 24 -0.40 -27.42 11.22
CA LEU A 24 0.00 -28.50 12.12
C LEU A 24 0.80 -29.57 11.36
N ILE A 25 1.65 -30.28 12.11
CA ILE A 25 2.17 -31.64 11.82
C ILE A 25 3.30 -31.77 10.77
N THR A 26 4.13 -32.79 11.03
CA THR A 26 5.33 -33.33 10.35
C THR A 26 4.97 -34.08 9.04
N PRO A 27 5.87 -34.81 8.29
CA PRO A 27 7.27 -35.19 8.55
C PRO A 27 8.26 -35.20 7.33
N GLN A 28 9.52 -35.54 7.59
CA GLN A 28 10.49 -36.23 6.71
C GLN A 28 11.58 -36.86 7.62
N SER A 29 12.13 -38.08 7.47
CA SER A 29 12.56 -38.89 6.31
C SER A 29 13.82 -38.32 5.61
N VAL A 30 14.83 -39.08 5.15
CA VAL A 30 14.91 -40.49 4.70
C VAL A 30 16.33 -41.06 4.95
N LYS A 31 16.49 -42.36 5.27
CA LYS A 31 17.37 -43.33 4.54
C LYS A 31 17.61 -44.69 5.23
N ASP A 32 17.13 -45.72 4.52
CA ASP A 32 17.55 -47.13 4.36
C ASP A 32 19.04 -47.47 4.63
N ARG A 33 19.47 -48.72 4.93
CA ARG A 33 18.79 -50.04 4.98
C ARG A 33 19.54 -51.10 5.85
N HIS A 34 18.94 -52.28 5.97
CA HIS A 34 19.40 -53.50 6.68
C HIS A 34 20.76 -54.08 6.15
N ALA A 35 21.43 -55.08 6.77
CA ALA A 35 20.91 -56.14 7.66
C ALA A 35 21.96 -56.88 8.54
N ILE A 36 21.44 -57.68 9.49
CA ILE A 36 22.02 -58.85 10.19
C ILE A 36 23.22 -58.61 11.13
N GLY A 37 23.00 -58.90 12.42
CA GLY A 37 24.06 -59.07 13.43
C GLY A 37 23.51 -59.14 14.86
N ARG A 38 23.38 -60.34 15.45
CA ARG A 38 23.11 -60.49 16.90
C ARG A 38 24.42 -60.31 17.67
N LEU A 39 24.47 -59.46 18.72
CA LEU A 39 25.22 -59.73 19.95
C LEU A 39 25.00 -58.68 21.07
N ALA A 40 25.14 -59.19 22.30
CA ALA A 40 25.32 -58.58 23.63
C ALA A 40 25.31 -57.05 23.86
N ASN A 41 24.61 -56.65 24.93
CA ASN A 41 24.77 -55.35 25.61
C ASN A 41 25.66 -55.47 26.87
N THR A 42 26.51 -54.46 27.09
CA THR A 42 27.03 -53.96 28.39
C THR A 42 27.50 -54.94 29.51
N ARG A 43 28.84 -54.99 29.68
CA ARG A 43 29.58 -55.23 30.96
C ARG A 43 29.90 -53.86 31.64
N PRO A 44 30.59 -53.75 32.80
CA PRO A 44 31.08 -54.75 33.79
C PRO A 44 30.38 -54.59 35.17
N GLY A 45 30.71 -55.28 36.27
CA GLY A 45 31.69 -56.35 36.56
C GLY A 45 32.43 -56.08 37.88
N SER A 46 32.39 -57.03 38.82
CA SER A 46 33.09 -56.97 40.13
C SER A 46 33.51 -58.39 40.55
N GLY A 47 34.52 -58.52 41.44
CA GLY A 47 35.16 -59.81 41.69
C GLY A 47 35.68 -60.06 43.11
N ASN A 48 35.43 -61.29 43.55
CA ASN A 48 36.16 -62.09 44.54
C ASN A 48 36.34 -61.65 46.01
N CYS A 49 35.96 -62.65 46.84
CA CYS A 49 36.58 -63.13 48.08
C CYS A 49 36.40 -62.35 49.40
N GLU A 50 35.77 -63.04 50.35
CA GLU A 50 35.91 -62.82 51.79
C GLU A 50 36.37 -64.11 52.49
N ARG A 51 36.70 -64.01 53.78
CA ARG A 51 37.37 -65.06 54.57
C ARG A 51 36.76 -65.17 55.97
N ARG A 52 36.72 -66.40 56.51
CA ARG A 52 36.64 -66.73 57.96
C ARG A 52 35.30 -66.33 58.66
N ILE A 53 34.85 -66.91 59.78
CA ILE A 53 35.20 -68.12 60.56
C ILE A 53 33.95 -68.53 61.39
N SER A 54 34.01 -69.70 62.05
CA SER A 54 33.15 -70.19 63.18
C SER A 54 32.04 -71.23 62.82
N PHE A 55 31.72 -72.23 63.65
CA PHE A 55 32.55 -73.07 64.54
C PHE A 55 31.73 -74.31 64.98
N PHE A 56 32.24 -75.55 64.79
CA PHE A 56 31.63 -76.84 65.19
C PHE A 56 30.23 -77.17 64.59
N GLY A 57 29.79 -78.44 64.42
CA GLY A 57 30.46 -79.74 64.58
C GLY A 57 29.68 -80.88 63.89
N ARG A 58 30.41 -81.92 63.41
CA ARG A 58 29.92 -83.11 62.66
C ARG A 58 28.80 -83.91 63.37
N ARG A 59 27.94 -84.70 62.71
CA ARG A 59 28.18 -85.83 61.76
C ARG A 59 27.05 -85.93 60.69
N SER A 60 27.32 -86.21 59.41
CA SER A 60 27.59 -87.53 58.78
C SER A 60 26.46 -88.55 59.03
N SER A 61 25.86 -89.22 58.03
CA SER A 61 26.44 -89.66 56.74
C SER A 61 25.53 -89.59 55.50
N THR A 62 26.20 -89.67 54.35
CA THR A 62 25.73 -89.99 52.98
C THR A 62 24.49 -90.88 52.87
N ILE A 63 23.55 -90.48 51.99
CA ILE A 63 22.56 -91.40 51.40
C ILE A 63 23.23 -92.14 50.24
N GLY A 64 23.14 -93.48 50.26
CA GLY A 64 23.46 -94.36 49.13
C GLY A 64 22.27 -95.27 48.85
N SER A 65 21.88 -95.39 47.59
CA SER A 65 20.82 -96.33 47.18
C SER A 65 21.35 -97.75 47.20
N HIS A 66 20.67 -98.68 47.90
CA HIS A 66 20.61 -100.13 47.66
C HIS A 66 19.61 -100.79 48.62
N GLY A 67 19.10 -101.97 48.27
CA GLY A 67 18.54 -102.92 49.24
C GLY A 67 17.01 -102.92 49.45
N ALA A 68 16.27 -103.52 48.51
CA ALA A 68 15.14 -104.34 48.94
C ALA A 68 15.67 -105.58 49.70
N PHE A 69 14.83 -106.22 50.52
CA PHE A 69 15.20 -107.23 51.56
C PHE A 69 15.93 -106.67 52.80
N GLY A 70 15.14 -106.01 53.65
CA GLY A 70 15.41 -105.89 55.08
C GLY A 70 14.10 -106.08 55.85
N GLY A 71 14.03 -107.10 56.72
CA GLY A 71 12.93 -107.20 57.68
C GLY A 71 13.07 -106.10 58.76
N PRO A 72 12.01 -105.75 59.50
CA PRO A 72 12.09 -104.69 60.50
C PRO A 72 13.18 -105.00 61.53
N GLU A 73 14.13 -104.07 61.69
CA GLU A 73 15.06 -104.12 62.81
C GLU A 73 14.25 -104.16 64.10
N LYS A 74 14.50 -105.18 64.93
CA LYS A 74 13.74 -105.38 66.16
C LYS A 74 14.13 -104.28 67.15
N ILE A 75 13.34 -103.21 67.19
CA ILE A 75 13.46 -102.13 68.17
C ILE A 75 13.53 -102.77 69.55
N LYS A 76 14.69 -102.61 70.20
CA LYS A 76 14.94 -103.18 71.52
C LYS A 76 14.19 -102.34 72.54
N ASP A 77 13.45 -102.99 73.44
CA ASP A 77 12.71 -102.30 74.49
C ASP A 77 13.68 -101.43 75.33
N PRO A 78 13.50 -100.09 75.38
CA PRO A 78 14.38 -99.20 76.13
C PRO A 78 14.09 -99.23 77.64
N ARG A 79 12.96 -99.83 78.06
CA ARG A 79 12.56 -99.88 79.47
C ARG A 79 13.38 -100.95 80.20
N PRO A 80 13.92 -100.68 81.39
CA PRO A 80 14.77 -101.62 82.13
C PRO A 80 13.92 -102.70 82.84
N LEU A 81 13.17 -103.51 82.08
CA LEU A 81 12.29 -104.57 82.58
C LEU A 81 13.02 -105.73 83.29
N HIS A 82 14.36 -105.73 83.27
CA HIS A 82 15.18 -106.65 84.08
C HIS A 82 15.58 -106.06 85.44
N ASP A 83 15.40 -104.76 85.67
CA ASP A 83 15.61 -104.15 86.98
C ASP A 83 14.39 -104.36 87.88
N LYS A 84 14.66 -104.80 89.12
CA LYS A 84 13.62 -104.99 90.13
C LYS A 84 13.06 -103.66 90.62
N SER A 85 13.87 -102.61 90.72
CA SER A 85 13.41 -101.28 91.17
C SER A 85 12.37 -100.71 90.21
N PHE A 86 12.68 -100.69 88.92
CA PHE A 86 11.78 -100.25 87.86
C PHE A 86 10.48 -101.06 87.82
N VAL A 87 10.55 -102.40 87.89
CA VAL A 87 9.34 -103.24 87.92
C VAL A 87 8.48 -102.96 89.16
N GLN A 88 9.07 -102.73 90.35
CA GLN A 88 8.28 -102.33 91.53
C GLN A 88 7.66 -100.93 91.39
N GLN A 89 8.30 -99.99 90.68
CA GLN A 89 7.71 -98.70 90.36
C GLN A 89 6.52 -98.85 89.41
N CYS A 90 6.65 -99.64 88.34
CA CYS A 90 5.54 -99.96 87.44
C CYS A 90 4.37 -100.64 88.17
N LEU A 91 4.64 -101.63 89.03
CA LEU A 91 3.59 -102.27 89.83
C LEU A 91 2.84 -101.28 90.74
N ARG A 92 3.55 -100.27 91.26
CA ARG A 92 2.96 -99.19 92.07
C ARG A 92 2.06 -98.29 91.22
N GLN A 93 2.56 -97.79 90.10
CA GLN A 93 1.79 -96.94 89.18
C GLN A 93 0.51 -97.64 88.69
N LEU A 94 0.60 -98.94 88.37
CA LEU A 94 -0.56 -99.75 88.00
C LEU A 94 -1.55 -99.95 89.17
N CYS A 95 -1.05 -100.15 90.39
CA CYS A 95 -1.88 -100.28 91.60
C CYS A 95 -2.61 -98.97 91.94
N GLU A 96 -1.94 -97.84 91.80
CA GLU A 96 -2.48 -96.50 92.04
C GLU A 96 -3.51 -96.16 90.96
N PHE A 97 -3.18 -96.33 89.68
CA PHE A 97 -4.09 -96.09 88.55
C PHE A 97 -5.36 -96.93 88.59
N LEU A 98 -5.27 -98.24 88.87
CA LEU A 98 -6.47 -99.09 89.00
C LEU A 98 -7.38 -98.62 90.15
N GLY A 99 -6.83 -97.96 91.17
CA GLY A 99 -7.62 -97.24 92.18
C GLY A 99 -8.25 -95.96 91.65
N GLU A 100 -7.48 -95.12 90.93
CA GLU A 100 -7.94 -93.87 90.31
C GLU A 100 -9.16 -94.08 89.39
N ILE A 101 -9.13 -95.12 88.53
CA ILE A 101 -10.22 -95.42 87.58
C ILE A 101 -11.29 -96.37 88.15
N GLY A 102 -11.27 -96.68 89.45
CA GLY A 102 -12.36 -97.38 90.14
C GLY A 102 -12.49 -98.88 89.85
N TYR A 103 -11.38 -99.62 89.73
CA TYR A 103 -11.41 -101.07 89.49
C TYR A 103 -12.17 -101.83 90.59
N PRO A 104 -13.22 -102.62 90.26
CA PRO A 104 -14.16 -103.17 91.26
C PRO A 104 -13.65 -104.38 92.06
N GLN A 105 -12.36 -104.72 91.99
CA GLN A 105 -11.75 -105.83 92.73
C GLN A 105 -10.57 -105.34 93.57
N PRO A 106 -10.36 -105.86 94.80
CA PRO A 106 -9.33 -105.38 95.70
C PRO A 106 -7.91 -105.68 95.16
N VAL A 107 -7.22 -104.64 94.71
CA VAL A 107 -5.84 -104.70 94.23
C VAL A 107 -4.87 -104.18 95.28
N SER A 108 -3.67 -104.75 95.31
CA SER A 108 -2.61 -104.34 96.22
C SER A 108 -1.24 -104.59 95.60
N MET A 109 -0.22 -103.88 96.08
CA MET A 109 1.18 -104.14 95.75
C MET A 109 1.62 -105.59 96.00
N LYS A 110 0.91 -106.36 96.83
CA LYS A 110 1.21 -107.78 97.08
C LYS A 110 0.55 -108.71 96.06
N SER A 111 -0.71 -108.47 95.69
CA SER A 111 -1.41 -109.28 94.68
C SER A 111 -0.87 -109.08 93.26
N LEU A 112 -0.31 -107.89 92.96
CA LEU A 112 0.34 -107.61 91.67
C LEU A 112 1.80 -108.12 91.56
N GLN A 113 2.40 -108.76 92.57
CA GLN A 113 3.77 -109.32 92.44
C GLN A 113 3.82 -110.53 91.50
N SER A 114 2.76 -111.33 91.51
CA SER A 114 2.64 -112.58 90.75
C SER A 114 1.15 -112.95 90.62
N PRO A 115 0.35 -112.18 89.85
CA PRO A 115 -1.08 -112.43 89.72
C PRO A 115 -1.36 -113.74 88.98
N SER A 116 -2.52 -114.35 89.24
CA SER A 116 -2.97 -115.47 88.41
C SER A 116 -3.37 -114.99 87.02
N THR A 117 -3.39 -115.88 86.04
CA THR A 117 -3.89 -115.57 84.69
C THR A 117 -5.32 -115.01 84.75
N LYS A 118 -6.18 -115.49 85.65
CA LYS A 118 -7.55 -114.96 85.81
C LYS A 118 -7.58 -113.52 86.35
N ASP A 119 -6.61 -113.12 87.16
CA ASP A 119 -6.52 -111.75 87.69
C ASP A 119 -5.93 -110.80 86.64
N PHE A 120 -4.91 -111.23 85.90
CA PHE A 120 -4.41 -110.52 84.72
C PHE A 120 -5.52 -110.27 83.70
N LEU A 121 -6.31 -111.30 83.35
CA LEU A 121 -7.38 -111.17 82.36
C LEU A 121 -8.48 -110.20 82.84
N ARG A 122 -8.82 -110.18 84.13
CA ARG A 122 -9.75 -109.19 84.70
C ARG A 122 -9.19 -107.76 84.67
N ILE A 123 -7.90 -107.58 85.01
CA ILE A 123 -7.23 -106.27 84.94
C ILE A 123 -7.15 -105.78 83.49
N PHE A 124 -6.68 -106.60 82.57
CA PHE A 124 -6.59 -106.27 81.14
C PHE A 124 -7.96 -105.97 80.54
N SER A 125 -8.96 -106.82 80.78
CA SER A 125 -10.31 -106.60 80.23
C SER A 125 -10.94 -105.30 80.74
N PHE A 126 -10.72 -104.96 82.01
CA PHE A 126 -11.19 -103.70 82.58
C PHE A 126 -10.47 -102.50 81.96
N MET A 127 -9.14 -102.52 81.90
CA MET A 127 -8.36 -101.45 81.26
C MET A 127 -8.76 -101.27 79.79
N ASN A 128 -8.90 -102.36 79.03
CA ASN A 128 -9.32 -102.29 77.63
C ASN A 128 -10.77 -101.78 77.47
N SER A 129 -11.67 -102.09 78.41
CA SER A 129 -13.04 -101.56 78.42
C SER A 129 -13.14 -100.05 78.68
N THR A 130 -12.07 -99.40 79.15
CA THR A 130 -11.99 -97.93 79.21
C THR A 130 -11.60 -97.28 77.88
N ILE A 131 -11.10 -98.07 76.91
CA ILE A 131 -10.79 -97.64 75.54
C ILE A 131 -11.96 -97.98 74.62
N ASP A 132 -12.47 -99.20 74.73
CA ASP A 132 -13.61 -99.72 73.97
C ASP A 132 -14.70 -100.23 74.94
N PRO A 133 -15.75 -99.43 75.20
CA PRO A 133 -16.87 -99.83 76.06
C PRO A 133 -17.67 -101.04 75.55
N SER A 134 -17.48 -101.48 74.30
CA SER A 134 -18.08 -102.71 73.76
C SER A 134 -17.23 -103.96 74.01
N TYR A 135 -15.99 -103.80 74.48
CA TYR A 135 -15.04 -104.90 74.66
C TYR A 135 -15.51 -105.91 75.71
N GLN A 136 -15.56 -107.18 75.31
CA GLN A 136 -15.78 -108.32 76.20
C GLN A 136 -14.60 -109.30 76.09
N LEU A 137 -14.19 -109.85 77.23
CA LEU A 137 -13.11 -110.84 77.27
C LEU A 137 -13.53 -112.13 76.51
N PRO A 138 -12.76 -112.61 75.52
CA PRO A 138 -13.13 -113.82 74.78
C PRO A 138 -13.22 -115.08 75.65
N ASP A 139 -14.31 -115.85 75.49
CA ASP A 139 -14.53 -117.15 76.14
C ASP A 139 -13.45 -118.21 75.79
N SER A 140 -12.71 -118.01 74.70
CA SER A 140 -11.60 -118.85 74.28
C SER A 140 -10.55 -118.02 73.51
N LYS A 141 -9.33 -118.56 73.34
CA LYS A 141 -8.24 -117.95 72.55
C LYS A 141 -7.75 -116.58 73.05
N PHE A 142 -7.94 -116.25 74.33
CA PHE A 142 -7.41 -115.02 74.94
C PHE A 142 -5.89 -114.86 74.71
N GLU A 143 -5.17 -115.97 74.59
CA GLU A 143 -3.74 -116.01 74.37
C GLU A 143 -3.29 -115.64 72.93
N GLU A 144 -4.24 -115.59 71.99
CA GLU A 144 -4.06 -115.11 70.62
C GLU A 144 -4.62 -113.68 70.48
N GLU A 145 -5.80 -113.42 71.06
CA GLU A 145 -6.48 -112.13 70.98
C GLU A 145 -5.80 -111.02 71.81
N ILE A 146 -5.24 -111.29 72.99
CA ILE A 146 -4.58 -110.22 73.78
C ILE A 146 -3.31 -109.69 73.11
N PRO A 147 -2.36 -110.53 72.62
CA PRO A 147 -1.24 -110.05 71.81
C PRO A 147 -1.67 -109.32 70.54
N ARG A 148 -2.81 -109.71 69.94
CA ARG A 148 -3.40 -109.02 68.79
C ARG A 148 -3.93 -107.63 69.18
N ILE A 149 -4.73 -107.50 70.24
CA ILE A 149 -5.25 -106.21 70.71
C ILE A 149 -4.10 -105.25 71.02
N PHE A 150 -3.06 -105.70 71.72
CA PHE A 150 -1.86 -104.88 71.95
C PHE A 150 -1.21 -104.42 70.63
N LYS A 151 -1.03 -105.32 69.66
CA LYS A 151 -0.47 -104.97 68.34
C LYS A 151 -1.36 -103.99 67.56
N ASP A 152 -2.67 -104.20 67.57
CA ASP A 152 -3.63 -103.42 66.79
C ASP A 152 -3.87 -102.02 67.43
N LEU A 153 -3.66 -101.88 68.76
CA LEU A 153 -3.48 -100.60 69.47
C LEU A 153 -2.09 -99.95 69.25
N GLY A 154 -1.17 -100.60 68.51
CA GLY A 154 0.15 -100.04 68.17
C GLY A 154 1.29 -100.32 69.17
N TYR A 155 1.15 -101.27 70.10
CA TYR A 155 2.21 -101.62 71.04
C TYR A 155 3.45 -102.18 70.31
N PRO A 156 4.64 -101.55 70.44
CA PRO A 156 5.79 -101.88 69.59
C PRO A 156 6.53 -103.18 69.95
N PHE A 157 6.17 -103.87 71.03
CA PHE A 157 6.89 -105.05 71.52
C PHE A 157 5.99 -106.31 71.49
N PRO A 158 6.31 -107.33 70.66
CA PRO A 158 5.41 -108.47 70.47
C PRO A 158 5.34 -109.38 71.69
N LEU A 159 4.12 -109.57 72.21
CA LEU A 159 3.82 -110.57 73.24
C LEU A 159 3.62 -111.95 72.60
N SER A 160 4.19 -113.01 73.18
CA SER A 160 4.02 -114.38 72.67
C SER A 160 2.84 -115.11 73.32
N LYS A 161 2.23 -116.03 72.56
CA LYS A 161 1.16 -116.94 73.04
C LYS A 161 1.57 -117.70 74.31
N SER A 162 2.84 -118.09 74.43
CA SER A 162 3.41 -118.74 75.63
C SER A 162 3.40 -117.84 76.88
N SER A 163 3.61 -116.53 76.73
CA SER A 163 3.60 -115.58 77.84
C SER A 163 2.18 -115.38 78.39
N MET A 164 1.15 -115.48 77.56
CA MET A 164 -0.25 -115.36 77.98
C MET A 164 -0.71 -116.53 78.86
N TYR A 165 -0.22 -117.75 78.64
CA TYR A 165 -0.48 -118.87 79.56
C TYR A 165 0.30 -118.75 80.88
N THR A 166 1.37 -117.95 80.94
CA THR A 166 2.33 -117.92 82.06
C THR A 166 2.58 -116.51 82.61
N VAL A 167 1.60 -115.61 82.51
CA VAL A 167 1.76 -114.17 82.78
C VAL A 167 2.42 -113.83 84.12
N GLY A 168 2.07 -114.52 85.20
CA GLY A 168 2.63 -114.29 86.55
C GLY A 168 4.00 -114.92 86.81
N ALA A 169 4.65 -115.55 85.82
CA ALA A 169 5.95 -116.20 86.01
C ALA A 169 7.09 -115.16 86.14
N PRO A 170 8.14 -115.38 86.97
CA PRO A 170 9.15 -114.35 87.30
C PRO A 170 9.91 -113.71 86.13
N HIS A 171 10.03 -114.40 84.99
CA HIS A 171 10.69 -113.88 83.79
C HIS A 171 9.70 -113.34 82.74
N THR A 172 8.41 -113.68 82.87
CA THR A 172 7.32 -113.26 81.96
C THR A 172 6.66 -111.98 82.48
N TRP A 173 6.35 -111.94 83.77
CA TRP A 173 5.56 -110.87 84.39
C TRP A 173 6.11 -109.45 84.16
N PRO A 174 7.44 -109.19 84.22
CA PRO A 174 7.97 -107.86 83.88
C PRO A 174 7.60 -107.36 82.48
N GLN A 175 7.52 -108.24 81.48
CA GLN A 175 7.11 -107.89 80.12
C GLN A 175 5.62 -107.57 80.02
N ILE A 176 4.79 -108.29 80.79
CA ILE A 176 3.34 -108.06 80.86
C ILE A 176 3.01 -106.78 81.64
N VAL A 177 3.73 -106.51 82.73
CA VAL A 177 3.66 -105.23 83.47
C VAL A 177 4.07 -104.07 82.57
N GLY A 178 5.12 -104.23 81.77
CA GLY A 178 5.50 -103.24 80.75
C GLY A 178 4.38 -102.98 79.73
N ALA A 179 3.67 -104.03 79.29
CA ALA A 179 2.53 -103.87 78.40
C ALA A 179 1.35 -103.15 79.07
N LEU A 180 1.00 -103.54 80.32
CA LEU A 180 -0.07 -102.90 81.09
C LEU A 180 0.22 -101.42 81.42
N ILE A 181 1.48 -101.06 81.73
CA ILE A 181 1.85 -99.65 81.95
C ILE A 181 1.74 -98.84 80.65
N TRP A 182 2.18 -99.38 79.52
CA TRP A 182 1.96 -98.72 78.24
C TRP A 182 0.47 -98.53 77.91
N LEU A 183 -0.37 -99.51 78.28
CA LEU A 183 -1.84 -99.43 78.13
C LEU A 183 -2.44 -98.37 79.05
N MET A 184 -1.99 -98.27 80.31
CA MET A 184 -2.33 -97.16 81.22
C MET A 184 -1.97 -95.81 80.58
N ASP A 185 -0.77 -95.68 80.01
CA ASP A 185 -0.33 -94.45 79.36
C ASP A 185 -1.19 -94.11 78.14
N GLN A 186 -1.69 -95.10 77.38
CA GLN A 186 -2.66 -94.86 76.29
C GLN A 186 -4.01 -94.38 76.83
N ILE A 187 -4.54 -95.00 77.90
CA ILE A 187 -5.81 -94.57 78.53
C ILE A 187 -5.68 -93.14 79.06
N LYS A 188 -4.56 -92.82 79.73
CA LYS A 188 -4.28 -91.46 80.22
C LYS A 188 -4.18 -90.45 79.07
N LEU A 189 -3.52 -90.80 77.97
CA LEU A 189 -3.46 -89.96 76.76
C LEU A 189 -4.86 -89.71 76.16
N LEU A 190 -5.67 -90.76 76.00
CA LEU A 190 -7.04 -90.66 75.49
C LEU A 190 -7.93 -89.80 76.41
N SER A 191 -7.76 -89.88 77.73
CA SER A 191 -8.54 -89.06 78.68
C SER A 191 -8.21 -87.56 78.67
N VAL A 192 -7.11 -87.17 78.02
CA VAL A 192 -6.67 -85.77 77.86
C VAL A 192 -6.83 -85.28 76.41
N ALA A 193 -7.06 -86.19 75.46
CA ALA A 193 -7.29 -85.87 74.06
C ALA A 193 -8.68 -85.25 73.85
N ASP A 194 -8.70 -83.99 73.44
CA ASP A 194 -9.91 -83.26 73.06
C ASP A 194 -10.14 -83.40 71.53
N PRO A 195 -11.18 -84.13 71.07
CA PRO A 195 -11.43 -84.35 69.65
C PRO A 195 -11.67 -83.05 68.87
N ASP A 196 -12.33 -82.06 69.48
CA ASP A 196 -12.66 -80.80 68.81
C ASP A 196 -11.41 -79.95 68.59
N LYS A 197 -10.47 -79.96 69.54
CA LYS A 197 -9.16 -79.31 69.34
C LYS A 197 -8.29 -80.01 68.30
N ILE A 198 -8.36 -81.35 68.24
CA ILE A 198 -7.62 -82.15 67.24
C ILE A 198 -8.16 -81.91 65.82
N LEU A 199 -9.48 -81.81 65.66
CA LEU A 199 -10.13 -81.63 64.35
C LEU A 199 -10.18 -80.16 63.89
N PHE A 200 -10.40 -79.21 64.79
CA PHE A 200 -10.71 -77.82 64.46
C PHE A 200 -9.71 -76.77 64.98
N GLY A 201 -8.76 -77.16 65.85
CA GLY A 201 -7.79 -76.26 66.47
C GLY A 201 -8.28 -75.59 67.74
N ASP A 202 -7.42 -74.74 68.34
CA ASP A 202 -7.71 -74.06 69.60
C ASP A 202 -8.61 -72.83 69.39
N GLU A 203 -9.39 -72.45 70.41
CA GLU A 203 -10.41 -71.37 70.31
C GLU A 203 -9.87 -69.98 69.94
N LYS A 204 -8.54 -69.79 69.94
CA LYS A 204 -7.88 -68.51 69.63
C LYS A 204 -7.46 -68.37 68.16
N ASP A 205 -7.42 -69.46 67.40
CA ASP A 205 -7.08 -69.42 65.97
C ASP A 205 -8.27 -68.91 65.11
N TRP A 206 -9.46 -68.82 65.71
CA TRP A 206 -10.74 -68.47 65.09
C TRP A 206 -10.78 -67.06 64.48
N ASP A 207 -9.95 -66.14 64.98
CA ASP A 207 -9.89 -64.75 64.55
C ASP A 207 -8.76 -64.48 63.54
N GLN A 208 -7.82 -65.42 63.34
CA GLN A 208 -6.55 -65.14 62.65
C GLN A 208 -6.36 -65.88 61.32
N ILE A 209 -6.92 -67.08 61.16
CA ILE A 209 -6.88 -67.79 59.88
C ILE A 209 -8.25 -68.40 59.59
N GLU A 210 -8.96 -67.80 58.63
CA GLU A 210 -10.15 -68.42 58.06
C GLU A 210 -9.74 -69.66 57.24
N ARG A 211 -9.78 -70.83 57.88
CA ARG A 211 -9.61 -72.12 57.21
C ARG A 211 -10.87 -72.48 56.43
N VAL A 212 -10.97 -71.90 55.23
CA VAL A 212 -11.85 -72.42 54.18
C VAL A 212 -11.38 -73.82 53.81
N THR A 213 -12.31 -74.77 53.71
CA THR A 213 -12.01 -76.15 53.25
C THR A 213 -11.80 -76.20 51.73
N GLU A 214 -11.30 -77.32 51.20
CA GLU A 214 -11.04 -77.48 49.76
C GLU A 214 -12.32 -77.38 48.89
N ASP A 215 -13.48 -77.69 49.47
CA ASP A 215 -14.82 -77.56 48.90
C ASP A 215 -15.49 -76.18 49.16
N GLY A 216 -14.78 -75.24 49.80
CA GLY A 216 -15.24 -73.85 49.95
C GLY A 216 -16.07 -73.56 51.21
N VAL A 217 -16.09 -74.44 52.23
CA VAL A 217 -16.86 -74.21 53.46
C VAL A 217 -16.10 -73.27 54.39
N HIS A 218 -16.69 -72.09 54.62
CA HIS A 218 -16.27 -71.13 55.62
C HIS A 218 -16.73 -71.56 57.03
N HIS A 219 -15.92 -71.28 58.05
CA HIS A 219 -16.21 -71.57 59.46
C HIS A 219 -16.59 -73.05 59.75
N ASN A 220 -15.88 -74.01 59.17
CA ASN A 220 -16.27 -75.42 59.10
C ASN A 220 -16.84 -76.06 60.40
N ARG A 221 -16.30 -75.80 61.61
CA ARG A 221 -16.88 -76.35 62.86
C ARG A 221 -18.34 -75.93 63.08
N LEU A 222 -18.71 -74.71 62.69
CA LEU A 222 -20.08 -74.22 62.77
C LEU A 222 -20.99 -74.89 61.74
N PHE A 223 -20.50 -75.10 60.53
CA PHE A 223 -21.20 -75.85 59.48
C PHE A 223 -21.38 -77.33 59.86
N ILE A 224 -20.35 -77.97 60.44
CA ILE A 224 -20.41 -79.36 60.89
C ILE A 224 -21.39 -79.53 62.05
N ASN A 225 -21.40 -78.66 63.08
CA ASN A 225 -22.37 -78.78 64.18
C ASN A 225 -23.81 -78.43 63.76
N TYR A 226 -23.99 -77.52 62.78
CA TYR A 226 -25.31 -77.32 62.15
C TYR A 226 -25.74 -78.57 61.38
N THR A 227 -24.84 -79.13 60.57
CA THR A 227 -25.08 -80.36 59.77
C THR A 227 -25.38 -81.56 60.67
N GLU A 228 -24.68 -81.68 61.80
CA GLU A 228 -24.87 -82.70 62.82
C GLU A 228 -26.28 -82.62 63.42
N LYS A 229 -26.72 -81.45 63.90
CA LYS A 229 -28.08 -81.27 64.42
C LYS A 229 -29.15 -81.55 63.35
N CYS A 230 -28.96 -81.04 62.14
CA CYS A 230 -29.87 -81.33 61.02
C CYS A 230 -29.92 -82.83 60.69
N TYR A 231 -28.78 -83.52 60.72
CA TYR A 231 -28.72 -84.97 60.47
C TYR A 231 -29.35 -85.78 61.61
N ILE A 232 -29.20 -85.35 62.87
CA ILE A 232 -29.90 -85.95 64.02
C ILE A 232 -31.43 -85.77 63.85
N ASN A 233 -31.90 -84.57 63.52
CA ASN A 233 -33.32 -84.29 63.25
C ASN A 233 -33.85 -85.18 62.12
N PHE A 234 -33.14 -85.24 60.99
CA PHE A 234 -33.47 -86.08 59.85
C PHE A 234 -33.55 -87.58 60.23
N MET A 235 -32.57 -88.08 61.00
CA MET A 235 -32.54 -89.47 61.49
C MET A 235 -33.64 -89.76 62.54
N MET A 236 -34.22 -88.73 63.16
CA MET A 236 -35.43 -88.81 63.99
C MET A 236 -36.73 -88.64 63.19
N GLY A 237 -36.66 -88.40 61.87
CA GLY A 237 -37.82 -88.17 61.00
C GLY A 237 -38.41 -86.76 61.07
N ILE A 238 -37.63 -85.78 61.54
CA ILE A 238 -38.02 -84.37 61.66
C ILE A 238 -37.50 -83.62 60.43
N ASP A 239 -38.41 -83.31 59.49
CA ASP A 239 -38.12 -82.53 58.28
C ASP A 239 -38.32 -81.01 58.47
N ASN A 240 -38.38 -80.54 59.72
CA ASN A 240 -38.25 -79.12 60.06
C ASN A 240 -36.83 -78.83 60.57
N TYR A 241 -36.22 -77.79 60.02
CA TYR A 241 -34.87 -77.35 60.35
C TYR A 241 -34.82 -75.91 60.87
N ASP A 242 -35.97 -75.20 60.88
CA ASP A 242 -36.08 -73.78 61.30
C ASP A 242 -35.67 -73.56 62.76
N ASP A 243 -35.86 -74.56 63.64
CA ASP A 243 -35.50 -74.48 65.07
C ASP A 243 -33.99 -74.32 65.32
N ASN A 244 -33.13 -74.49 64.30
CA ASN A 244 -31.68 -74.29 64.39
C ASN A 244 -31.24 -72.80 64.42
N LEU A 245 -32.10 -71.89 64.89
CA LEU A 245 -31.84 -70.44 64.94
C LEU A 245 -30.58 -70.04 65.72
N ASP A 246 -30.11 -70.89 66.65
CA ASP A 246 -28.82 -70.71 67.36
C ASP A 246 -27.63 -70.54 66.41
N HIS A 247 -27.67 -71.18 65.24
CA HIS A 247 -26.61 -71.04 64.24
C HIS A 247 -26.74 -69.71 63.49
N LEU A 248 -27.96 -69.24 63.24
CA LEU A 248 -28.21 -67.93 62.64
C LEU A 248 -27.84 -66.78 63.60
N SER A 249 -28.10 -66.92 64.90
CA SER A 249 -27.72 -65.91 65.90
C SER A 249 -26.19 -65.85 66.08
N LEU A 250 -25.49 -67.00 66.08
CA LEU A 250 -24.03 -67.03 66.12
C LEU A 250 -23.40 -66.48 64.82
N LEU A 251 -24.01 -66.72 63.65
CA LEU A 251 -23.59 -66.09 62.39
C LEU A 251 -23.77 -64.56 62.44
N LYS A 252 -24.93 -64.07 62.88
CA LYS A 252 -25.19 -62.63 63.08
C LYS A 252 -24.16 -62.01 64.02
N GLN A 253 -23.87 -62.66 65.15
CA GLN A 253 -22.84 -62.22 66.10
C GLN A 253 -21.45 -62.17 65.45
N ARG A 254 -21.03 -63.23 64.72
CA ARG A 254 -19.68 -63.33 64.14
C ARG A 254 -19.45 -62.33 63.00
N PHE A 255 -20.47 -62.06 62.19
CA PHE A 255 -20.40 -61.06 61.12
C PHE A 255 -20.73 -59.62 61.59
N GLY A 256 -21.04 -59.41 62.88
CA GLY A 256 -21.40 -58.10 63.42
C GLY A 256 -22.73 -57.54 62.87
N VAL A 257 -23.63 -58.42 62.41
CA VAL A 257 -24.88 -58.04 61.75
C VAL A 257 -25.96 -57.73 62.79
N ASP A 258 -26.09 -56.45 63.11
CA ASP A 258 -27.26 -55.89 63.79
C ASP A 258 -28.29 -55.44 62.74
N GLU A 259 -29.44 -56.14 62.71
CA GLU A 259 -30.54 -55.86 61.78
C GLU A 259 -31.19 -54.49 62.00
N ALA A 260 -31.17 -53.97 63.23
CA ALA A 260 -31.68 -52.64 63.54
C ALA A 260 -30.73 -51.55 63.03
N GLN A 261 -29.41 -51.75 63.13
CA GLN A 261 -28.44 -50.85 62.50
C GLN A 261 -28.51 -50.92 60.97
N PHE A 262 -28.66 -52.11 60.39
CA PHE A 262 -28.82 -52.26 58.94
C PHE A 262 -30.08 -51.54 58.42
N GLU A 263 -31.24 -51.72 59.07
CA GLU A 263 -32.46 -51.05 58.64
C GLU A 263 -32.44 -49.53 58.92
N ALA A 264 -31.75 -49.08 59.97
CA ALA A 264 -31.51 -47.65 60.22
C ALA A 264 -30.67 -47.01 59.10
N VAL A 265 -29.54 -47.62 58.72
CA VAL A 265 -28.69 -47.16 57.60
C VAL A 265 -29.43 -47.26 56.26
N SER A 266 -30.26 -48.29 56.07
CA SER A 266 -31.17 -48.43 54.92
C SER A 266 -32.22 -47.30 54.87
N ALA A 267 -32.77 -46.89 56.03
CA ALA A 267 -33.71 -45.77 56.13
C ALA A 267 -33.04 -44.42 55.90
N GLU A 268 -31.85 -44.19 56.46
CA GLU A 268 -31.04 -42.99 56.23
C GLU A 268 -30.66 -42.86 54.75
N ASN A 269 -30.16 -43.92 54.11
CA ASN A 269 -29.87 -43.92 52.67
C ASN A 269 -31.12 -43.63 51.81
N ARG A 270 -32.29 -44.17 52.18
CA ARG A 270 -33.57 -43.83 51.50
C ARG A 270 -33.94 -42.35 51.67
N SER A 271 -33.73 -41.78 52.86
CA SER A 271 -33.98 -40.36 53.12
C SER A 271 -33.00 -39.45 52.37
N LEU A 272 -31.71 -39.81 52.33
CA LEU A 272 -30.68 -39.08 51.60
C LEU A 272 -30.88 -39.17 50.09
N ALA A 273 -31.31 -40.33 49.57
CA ALA A 273 -31.67 -40.48 48.15
C ALA A 273 -32.86 -39.60 47.75
N GLN A 274 -33.92 -39.55 48.58
CA GLN A 274 -35.05 -38.64 48.35
C GLN A 274 -34.66 -37.16 48.43
N GLU A 275 -33.76 -36.79 49.34
CA GLU A 275 -33.29 -35.41 49.43
C GLU A 275 -32.37 -35.03 48.27
N LEU A 276 -31.52 -35.96 47.80
CA LEU A 276 -30.77 -35.79 46.55
C LEU A 276 -31.70 -35.66 45.34
N GLU A 277 -32.76 -36.48 45.24
CA GLU A 277 -33.77 -36.36 44.17
C GLU A 277 -34.49 -35.00 44.23
N ARG A 278 -34.90 -34.53 45.42
CA ARG A 278 -35.44 -33.16 45.60
C ARG A 278 -34.45 -32.10 45.16
N LEU A 279 -33.18 -32.21 45.55
CA LEU A 279 -32.14 -31.24 45.23
C LEU A 279 -31.73 -31.29 43.76
N GLU A 280 -31.82 -32.44 43.08
CA GLU A 280 -31.63 -32.54 41.63
C GLU A 280 -32.83 -31.95 40.88
N ILE A 281 -34.07 -32.17 41.35
CA ILE A 281 -35.26 -31.50 40.80
C ILE A 281 -35.20 -29.99 41.06
N GLU A 282 -34.79 -29.52 42.25
CA GLU A 282 -34.59 -28.08 42.49
C GLU A 282 -33.45 -27.55 41.60
N LYS A 283 -32.35 -28.29 41.43
CA LYS A 283 -31.22 -27.96 40.55
C LYS A 283 -31.58 -27.97 39.05
N GLU A 284 -32.56 -28.75 38.61
CA GLU A 284 -33.09 -28.77 37.23
C GLU A 284 -34.19 -27.71 37.00
N ASN A 285 -34.82 -27.19 38.05
CA ASN A 285 -35.67 -25.99 37.99
C ASN A 285 -34.87 -24.70 38.24
N GLU A 286 -33.74 -24.78 38.96
CA GLU A 286 -32.79 -23.69 39.18
C GLU A 286 -32.17 -23.11 37.91
N PRO A 287 -31.95 -23.77 36.75
CA PRO A 287 -31.62 -23.07 35.53
C PRO A 287 -32.60 -21.92 35.25
N ASP A 288 -33.90 -22.01 35.58
CA ASP A 288 -34.79 -20.86 35.41
C ASP A 288 -34.60 -19.83 36.54
N ARG A 289 -34.50 -20.23 37.81
CA ARG A 289 -34.24 -19.29 38.94
C ARG A 289 -32.89 -18.56 38.79
N VAL A 290 -31.84 -19.27 38.42
CA VAL A 290 -30.48 -18.78 38.21
C VAL A 290 -30.35 -18.04 36.89
N GLN A 291 -31.06 -18.41 35.81
CA GLN A 291 -31.13 -17.57 34.60
C GLN A 291 -31.95 -16.32 34.84
N ALA A 292 -33.04 -16.36 35.60
CA ALA A 292 -33.79 -15.20 36.04
C ALA A 292 -32.90 -14.28 36.88
N LEU A 293 -32.20 -14.79 37.90
CA LEU A 293 -31.23 -14.00 38.67
C LEU A 293 -30.08 -13.46 37.82
N LYS A 294 -29.59 -14.19 36.81
CA LYS A 294 -28.58 -13.69 35.84
C LYS A 294 -29.16 -12.60 34.93
N LYS A 295 -30.40 -12.72 34.44
CA LYS A 295 -31.12 -11.70 33.66
C LYS A 295 -31.37 -10.44 34.51
N THR A 296 -31.86 -10.59 35.74
CA THR A 296 -32.05 -9.50 36.70
C THR A 296 -30.73 -8.83 37.04
N LYS A 297 -29.66 -9.59 37.31
CA LYS A 297 -28.31 -9.04 37.51
C LYS A 297 -27.84 -8.25 36.28
N ALA A 298 -28.02 -8.77 35.07
CA ALA A 298 -27.64 -8.08 33.83
C ALA A 298 -28.44 -6.78 33.63
N SER A 299 -29.76 -6.78 33.90
CA SER A 299 -30.58 -5.56 33.89
C SER A 299 -30.06 -4.56 34.92
N LEU A 300 -29.94 -4.97 36.19
CA LEU A 300 -29.45 -4.09 37.26
C LEU A 300 -28.04 -3.55 36.99
N GLN A 301 -27.15 -4.30 36.34
CA GLN A 301 -25.84 -3.80 35.92
C GLN A 301 -25.96 -2.76 34.77
N ALA A 302 -26.85 -2.98 33.81
CA ALA A 302 -27.12 -2.01 32.75
C ALA A 302 -27.78 -0.74 33.31
N ASP A 303 -28.73 -0.88 34.24
CA ASP A 303 -29.43 0.23 34.89
C ASP A 303 -28.49 1.03 35.81
N LEU A 304 -27.61 0.36 36.57
CA LEU A 304 -26.54 1.00 37.34
C LEU A 304 -25.58 1.78 36.43
N GLN A 305 -25.28 1.27 35.22
CA GLN A 305 -24.49 2.02 34.24
C GLN A 305 -25.27 3.23 33.65
N LYS A 306 -26.57 3.10 33.39
CA LYS A 306 -27.42 4.26 33.01
C LYS A 306 -27.40 5.32 34.10
N TYR A 307 -27.59 4.94 35.37
CA TYR A 307 -27.57 5.87 36.50
C TYR A 307 -26.19 6.52 36.70
N LYS A 308 -25.08 5.79 36.49
CA LYS A 308 -23.73 6.38 36.47
C LYS A 308 -23.57 7.42 35.36
N ASN A 309 -23.97 7.08 34.14
CA ASN A 309 -23.89 8.01 33.01
C ASN A 309 -24.74 9.27 33.27
N TYR A 310 -25.97 9.09 33.78
CA TYR A 310 -26.87 10.17 34.14
C TYR A 310 -26.33 11.03 35.30
N LEU A 311 -25.69 10.45 36.32
CA LEU A 311 -25.03 11.21 37.38
C LEU A 311 -23.90 12.07 36.82
N VAL A 312 -23.04 11.53 35.95
CA VAL A 312 -21.98 12.32 35.28
C VAL A 312 -22.56 13.43 34.40
N GLU A 313 -23.66 13.17 33.70
CA GLU A 313 -24.38 14.19 32.91
C GLU A 313 -24.99 15.28 33.81
N MET A 314 -25.58 14.93 34.95
CA MET A 314 -26.13 15.88 35.92
C MET A 314 -25.04 16.66 36.67
N GLU A 315 -23.88 16.06 36.96
CA GLU A 315 -22.71 16.74 37.51
C GLU A 315 -22.13 17.75 36.50
N ALA A 316 -22.01 17.37 35.22
CA ALA A 316 -21.60 18.28 34.16
C ALA A 316 -22.61 19.43 33.95
N HIS A 317 -23.91 19.13 33.96
CA HIS A 317 -24.98 20.12 33.84
C HIS A 317 -25.01 21.06 35.06
N LYS A 318 -24.80 20.54 36.28
CA LYS A 318 -24.63 21.35 37.50
C LYS A 318 -23.44 22.29 37.37
N ALA A 319 -22.26 21.76 37.02
CA ALA A 319 -21.04 22.57 36.86
C ALA A 319 -21.19 23.66 35.80
N PHE A 320 -21.86 23.37 34.68
CA PHE A 320 -22.19 24.36 33.65
C PHE A 320 -23.10 25.49 34.18
N HIS A 321 -24.15 25.17 34.94
CA HIS A 321 -25.01 26.21 35.53
C HIS A 321 -24.34 26.95 36.68
N GLU A 322 -23.46 26.33 37.46
CA GLU A 322 -22.66 27.01 38.48
C GLU A 322 -21.65 27.98 37.83
N GLN A 323 -20.96 27.57 36.75
CA GLN A 323 -20.11 28.47 35.97
C GLN A 323 -20.91 29.64 35.40
N ARG A 324 -22.08 29.36 34.79
CA ARG A 324 -22.96 30.40 34.22
C ARG A 324 -23.53 31.34 35.29
N ALA A 325 -23.87 30.84 36.46
CA ALA A 325 -24.35 31.64 37.59
C ALA A 325 -23.23 32.48 38.25
N ASN A 326 -21.97 32.05 38.15
CA ASN A 326 -20.81 32.86 38.54
C ASN A 326 -20.55 33.97 37.51
N ALA A 327 -20.52 33.65 36.21
CA ALA A 327 -20.35 34.65 35.16
C ALA A 327 -21.43 35.75 35.19
N VAL A 328 -22.72 35.37 35.35
CA VAL A 328 -23.81 36.34 35.51
C VAL A 328 -23.71 37.15 36.81
N ARG A 329 -23.05 36.63 37.86
CA ARG A 329 -22.77 37.40 39.09
C ARG A 329 -21.64 38.40 38.87
N GLU A 330 -20.58 38.02 38.17
CA GLU A 330 -19.47 38.89 37.79
C GLU A 330 -19.95 40.02 36.86
N GLU A 331 -20.80 39.71 35.87
CA GLU A 331 -21.49 40.70 35.02
C GLU A 331 -22.39 41.64 35.85
N LEU A 332 -23.16 41.11 36.80
CA LEU A 332 -24.02 41.90 37.69
C LEU A 332 -23.22 42.80 38.63
N GLU A 333 -22.07 42.33 39.13
CA GLU A 333 -21.16 43.13 39.96
C GLU A 333 -20.48 44.24 39.15
N SER A 334 -20.05 43.99 37.90
CA SER A 334 -19.56 45.03 36.99
C SER A 334 -20.65 46.07 36.71
N ALA A 335 -21.84 45.63 36.28
CA ALA A 335 -22.96 46.52 36.00
C ALA A 335 -23.41 47.33 37.23
N ALA A 336 -23.31 46.77 38.44
CA ALA A 336 -23.60 47.47 39.69
C ALA A 336 -22.51 48.50 40.07
N LEU A 337 -21.25 48.29 39.67
CA LEU A 337 -20.17 49.27 39.81
C LEU A 337 -20.29 50.38 38.77
N GLU A 338 -20.59 50.04 37.51
CA GLU A 338 -20.87 50.99 36.43
C GLU A 338 -22.08 51.87 36.76
N LEU A 339 -23.18 51.29 37.25
CA LEU A 339 -24.37 52.04 37.67
C LEU A 339 -24.06 52.99 38.83
N LYS A 340 -23.23 52.60 39.81
CA LYS A 340 -22.76 53.50 40.88
C LYS A 340 -21.95 54.67 40.31
N ALA A 341 -20.96 54.39 39.45
CA ALA A 341 -20.14 55.43 38.83
C ALA A 341 -20.98 56.40 37.98
N ILE A 342 -21.93 55.89 37.18
CA ILE A 342 -22.87 56.69 36.40
C ILE A 342 -23.81 57.49 37.31
N ASN A 343 -24.23 56.95 38.45
CA ASN A 343 -25.06 57.67 39.42
C ASN A 343 -24.27 58.76 40.15
N GLU A 344 -23.00 58.53 40.49
CA GLU A 344 -22.10 59.54 41.05
C GLU A 344 -21.81 60.65 40.02
N GLU A 345 -21.54 60.30 38.76
CA GLU A 345 -21.39 61.28 37.67
C GLU A 345 -22.68 62.07 37.43
N ASN A 346 -23.85 61.42 37.40
CA ASN A 346 -25.13 62.12 37.28
C ASN A 346 -25.40 63.07 38.45
N ASN A 347 -25.04 62.71 39.69
CA ASN A 347 -25.14 63.64 40.83
C ASN A 347 -24.19 64.84 40.67
N ILE A 348 -22.96 64.62 40.18
CA ILE A 348 -22.00 65.69 39.89
C ILE A 348 -22.48 66.58 38.73
N LEU A 349 -23.11 66.00 37.70
CA LEU A 349 -23.70 66.74 36.58
C LEU A 349 -24.95 67.52 37.01
N GLN A 350 -25.83 66.93 37.82
CA GLN A 350 -27.00 67.61 38.38
C GLN A 350 -26.57 68.80 39.24
N GLN A 351 -25.60 68.63 40.15
CA GLN A 351 -25.03 69.73 40.92
C GLN A 351 -24.40 70.83 40.04
N LYS A 352 -23.81 70.48 38.88
CA LYS A 352 -23.32 71.47 37.91
C LYS A 352 -24.46 72.19 37.20
N CYS A 353 -25.58 71.51 36.90
CA CYS A 353 -26.77 72.11 36.29
C CYS A 353 -27.52 73.01 37.28
N ASP A 354 -27.67 72.59 38.54
CA ASP A 354 -28.32 73.36 39.62
C ASP A 354 -27.55 74.66 39.97
N VAL A 355 -26.27 74.74 39.58
CA VAL A 355 -25.37 75.90 39.73
C VAL A 355 -25.27 76.74 38.44
N GLN A 356 -25.91 76.33 37.33
CA GLN A 356 -25.93 77.10 36.08
C GLN A 356 -27.21 77.94 35.95
N ASP A 357 -27.05 79.26 35.78
CA ASP A 357 -28.14 80.23 35.57
C ASP A 357 -28.89 80.07 34.21
N ILE A 358 -28.78 78.93 33.53
CA ILE A 358 -29.28 78.68 32.17
C ILE A 358 -30.25 77.50 32.20
N SER A 359 -31.53 77.74 31.91
CA SER A 359 -32.55 76.69 31.94
C SER A 359 -32.41 75.71 30.77
N ALA A 360 -32.93 74.50 30.92
CA ALA A 360 -33.11 73.57 29.80
C ALA A 360 -33.88 74.20 28.62
N SER A 361 -34.82 75.12 28.89
CA SER A 361 -35.53 75.90 27.87
C SER A 361 -34.61 76.87 27.10
N ASP A 362 -33.63 77.48 27.78
CA ASP A 362 -32.59 78.30 27.15
C ASP A 362 -31.63 77.44 26.32
N VAL A 363 -31.26 76.25 26.80
CA VAL A 363 -30.46 75.28 26.04
C VAL A 363 -31.21 74.80 24.79
N GLU A 364 -32.53 74.59 24.85
CA GLU A 364 -33.32 74.35 23.64
C GLU A 364 -33.36 75.55 22.70
N ARG A 365 -33.51 76.78 23.22
CA ARG A 365 -33.48 78.00 22.39
C ARG A 365 -32.13 78.13 21.67
N ILE A 366 -31.03 77.99 22.40
CA ILE A 366 -29.66 78.02 21.85
C ILE A 366 -29.46 76.90 20.82
N ASN A 367 -30.02 75.69 21.02
CA ASN A 367 -29.93 74.62 20.03
C ASN A 367 -30.84 74.86 18.80
N ARG A 368 -31.99 75.53 18.93
CA ARG A 368 -32.81 75.99 17.78
C ARG A 368 -32.04 77.04 16.97
N GLU A 369 -31.57 78.11 17.63
CA GLU A 369 -30.74 79.17 17.02
C GLU A 369 -29.47 78.60 16.36
N ARG A 370 -28.77 77.66 17.03
CA ARG A 370 -27.63 76.94 16.47
C ARG A 370 -28.00 76.13 15.22
N ASN A 371 -29.14 75.45 15.21
CA ASN A 371 -29.56 74.65 14.05
C ASN A 371 -29.97 75.54 12.87
N GLU A 372 -30.62 76.68 13.12
CA GLU A 372 -30.91 77.71 12.11
C GLU A 372 -29.62 78.33 11.56
N LEU A 373 -28.64 78.63 12.42
CA LEU A 373 -27.30 79.08 12.02
C LEU A 373 -26.55 78.00 11.23
N LEU A 374 -26.64 76.71 11.58
CA LEU A 374 -26.02 75.62 10.82
C LEU A 374 -26.69 75.40 9.46
N GLN A 375 -28.01 75.58 9.34
CA GLN A 375 -28.70 75.60 8.04
C GLN A 375 -28.31 76.82 7.21
N THR A 376 -28.12 77.97 7.85
CA THR A 376 -27.63 79.20 7.21
C THR A 376 -26.19 79.03 6.72
N ILE A 377 -25.30 78.44 7.53
CA ILE A 377 -23.92 78.08 7.13
C ILE A 377 -23.95 77.06 5.98
N SER A 378 -24.76 76.00 6.07
CA SER A 378 -24.88 75.00 5.00
C SER A 378 -25.34 75.59 3.66
N SER A 379 -26.34 76.47 3.69
CA SER A 379 -26.82 77.17 2.49
C SER A 379 -25.80 78.20 1.96
N LEU A 380 -25.14 78.97 2.83
CA LEU A 380 -24.06 79.88 2.44
C LEU A 380 -22.82 79.16 1.89
N SER A 381 -22.42 78.03 2.47
CA SER A 381 -21.33 77.19 1.96
C SER A 381 -21.68 76.56 0.62
N LYS A 382 -22.93 76.16 0.38
CA LYS A 382 -23.38 75.72 -0.94
C LYS A 382 -23.37 76.87 -1.97
N ILE A 383 -23.83 78.07 -1.57
CA ILE A 383 -23.76 79.27 -2.42
C ILE A 383 -22.30 79.63 -2.72
N LEU A 384 -21.39 79.48 -1.76
CA LEU A 384 -19.95 79.65 -1.94
C LEU A 384 -19.41 78.63 -2.96
N GLU A 385 -19.69 77.34 -2.79
CA GLU A 385 -19.26 76.27 -3.70
C GLU A 385 -19.80 76.51 -5.13
N ASP A 386 -21.03 76.99 -5.27
CA ASP A 386 -21.64 77.34 -6.55
C ASP A 386 -21.16 78.71 -7.10
N VAL A 387 -20.53 79.57 -6.30
CA VAL A 387 -19.75 80.75 -6.75
C VAL A 387 -18.35 80.32 -7.20
N GLU A 388 -17.65 79.50 -6.42
CA GLU A 388 -16.32 78.99 -6.71
C GLU A 388 -16.30 78.16 -8.00
N LYS A 389 -17.29 77.28 -8.22
CA LYS A 389 -17.49 76.58 -9.51
C LYS A 389 -17.70 77.54 -10.68
N ARG A 390 -18.39 78.67 -10.47
CA ARG A 390 -18.56 79.69 -11.53
C ARG A 390 -17.25 80.45 -11.78
N MET A 391 -16.55 80.84 -10.73
CA MET A 391 -15.22 81.48 -10.81
C MET A 391 -14.24 80.58 -11.58
N TRP A 392 -14.10 79.31 -11.18
CA TRP A 392 -13.26 78.31 -11.83
C TRP A 392 -13.62 78.06 -13.30
N ASN A 393 -14.92 78.03 -13.63
CA ASN A 393 -15.37 77.91 -15.02
C ASN A 393 -15.01 79.15 -15.85
N GLU A 394 -15.07 80.37 -15.28
CA GLU A 394 -14.62 81.58 -15.97
C GLU A 394 -13.10 81.70 -16.03
N GLU A 395 -12.34 81.24 -15.03
CA GLU A 395 -10.88 81.11 -15.11
C GLU A 395 -10.47 80.16 -16.24
N ILE A 396 -11.19 79.04 -16.40
CA ILE A 396 -11.03 78.13 -17.54
C ILE A 396 -11.39 78.82 -18.87
N ASN A 397 -12.43 79.66 -18.91
CA ASN A 397 -12.79 80.43 -20.12
C ASN A 397 -11.70 81.45 -20.47
N VAL A 398 -11.20 82.21 -19.48
CA VAL A 398 -10.09 83.16 -19.63
C VAL A 398 -8.83 82.44 -20.10
N ALA A 399 -8.50 81.27 -19.56
CA ALA A 399 -7.37 80.46 -19.98
C ALA A 399 -7.48 80.02 -21.45
N LYS A 400 -8.66 79.53 -21.88
CA LYS A 400 -8.92 79.17 -23.30
C LYS A 400 -8.83 80.37 -24.23
N VAL A 401 -9.39 81.51 -23.84
CA VAL A 401 -9.33 82.75 -24.63
C VAL A 401 -7.88 83.24 -24.73
N LYS A 402 -7.10 83.12 -23.65
CA LYS A 402 -5.66 83.43 -23.64
C LYS A 402 -4.87 82.50 -24.57
N GLU A 403 -5.10 81.19 -24.54
CA GLU A 403 -4.45 80.23 -25.45
C GLU A 403 -4.74 80.57 -26.93
N VAL A 404 -6.01 80.85 -27.27
CA VAL A 404 -6.41 81.28 -28.63
C VAL A 404 -5.74 82.60 -29.03
N LEU A 405 -5.64 83.56 -28.09
CA LEU A 405 -4.99 84.86 -28.30
C LEU A 405 -3.47 84.71 -28.50
N GLU A 406 -2.80 83.88 -27.71
CA GLU A 406 -1.37 83.58 -27.83
C GLU A 406 -1.06 82.83 -29.13
N ALA A 407 -1.90 81.87 -29.52
CA ALA A 407 -1.79 81.20 -30.82
C ALA A 407 -2.02 82.17 -32.00
N GLY A 408 -2.88 83.18 -31.84
CA GLY A 408 -3.05 84.28 -32.80
C GLY A 408 -1.83 85.20 -32.86
N LEU A 409 -1.30 85.59 -31.70
CA LEU A 409 -0.11 86.42 -31.54
C LEU A 409 1.11 85.76 -32.19
N LEU A 410 1.34 84.47 -31.93
CA LEU A 410 2.43 83.70 -32.50
C LEU A 410 2.34 83.61 -34.03
N LYS A 411 1.14 83.43 -34.60
CA LYS A 411 0.91 83.48 -36.05
C LYS A 411 1.25 84.86 -36.62
N TYR A 412 0.81 85.93 -35.96
CA TYR A 412 1.10 87.30 -36.37
C TYR A 412 2.60 87.62 -36.31
N HIS A 413 3.28 87.38 -35.18
CA HIS A 413 4.73 87.58 -35.06
C HIS A 413 5.52 86.75 -36.06
N THR A 414 5.09 85.51 -36.35
CA THR A 414 5.74 84.64 -37.35
C THR A 414 5.60 85.20 -38.77
N LEU A 415 4.43 85.74 -39.13
CA LEU A 415 4.22 86.43 -40.41
C LEU A 415 5.04 87.74 -40.49
N ALA A 416 5.04 88.55 -39.42
CA ALA A 416 5.79 89.80 -39.37
C ALA A 416 7.31 89.59 -39.45
N ARG A 417 7.84 88.52 -38.82
CA ARG A 417 9.25 88.10 -38.99
C ARG A 417 9.54 87.66 -40.43
N LYS A 418 8.66 86.86 -41.06
CA LYS A 418 8.80 86.48 -42.49
C LYS A 418 8.80 87.68 -43.43
N LEU A 419 8.03 88.72 -43.11
CA LEU A 419 7.93 89.98 -43.88
C LEU A 419 9.05 90.99 -43.56
N LYS A 420 10.02 90.65 -42.69
CA LYS A 420 11.08 91.56 -42.21
C LYS A 420 10.54 92.85 -41.56
N LEU A 421 9.51 92.72 -40.72
CA LEU A 421 8.87 93.81 -39.96
C LEU A 421 9.19 93.80 -38.45
N ILE A 422 9.73 92.69 -37.93
CA ILE A 422 10.17 92.55 -36.52
C ILE A 422 11.56 91.90 -36.55
N PRO A 423 12.58 92.42 -35.82
CA PRO A 423 12.55 93.59 -34.94
C PRO A 423 12.46 94.94 -35.67
N THR A 424 12.41 96.05 -34.92
CA THR A 424 12.36 97.44 -35.41
C THR A 424 13.49 97.83 -36.38
N THR A 425 14.61 97.12 -36.34
CA THR A 425 15.78 97.29 -37.22
C THR A 425 15.68 96.49 -38.53
N ALA A 426 14.58 95.78 -38.77
CA ALA A 426 14.39 94.96 -39.96
C ALA A 426 14.09 95.82 -41.21
N GLU A 427 14.46 95.29 -42.37
CA GLU A 427 14.54 95.99 -43.67
C GLU A 427 13.25 96.69 -44.11
N ASN A 428 12.08 96.12 -43.80
CA ASN A 428 10.77 96.69 -44.12
C ASN A 428 10.12 97.43 -42.93
N ALA A 429 10.75 97.44 -41.75
CA ALA A 429 10.16 98.01 -40.53
C ALA A 429 10.28 99.55 -40.48
N GLY A 430 11.25 100.14 -41.17
CA GLY A 430 11.40 101.61 -41.26
C GLY A 430 11.63 102.32 -39.91
N GLY A 431 12.06 101.60 -38.86
CA GLY A 431 12.19 102.12 -37.49
C GLY A 431 10.87 102.14 -36.69
N HIS A 432 9.77 101.63 -37.23
CA HIS A 432 8.51 101.46 -36.50
C HIS A 432 8.46 100.12 -35.77
N ASP A 433 7.79 100.08 -34.61
CA ASP A 433 7.54 98.84 -33.89
C ASP A 433 6.25 98.18 -34.38
N PHE A 434 6.38 96.91 -34.77
CA PHE A 434 5.29 96.02 -35.18
C PHE A 434 5.10 94.85 -34.20
N GLU A 435 5.83 94.80 -33.08
CA GLU A 435 5.66 93.79 -32.05
C GLU A 435 4.43 94.10 -31.18
N ILE A 436 3.35 93.37 -31.39
CA ILE A 436 2.21 93.39 -30.46
C ILE A 436 2.67 92.83 -29.11
N ARG A 437 2.55 93.61 -28.04
CA ARG A 437 2.81 93.23 -26.65
C ARG A 437 1.52 93.28 -25.85
N LEU A 438 1.21 92.20 -25.14
CA LEU A 438 -0.03 92.06 -24.37
C LEU A 438 0.27 92.18 -22.88
N ASP A 439 -0.40 93.12 -22.22
CA ASP A 439 -0.45 93.32 -20.78
C ASP A 439 -1.88 93.00 -20.31
N PHE A 440 -2.06 91.93 -19.55
CA PHE A 440 -3.39 91.45 -19.19
C PHE A 440 -4.15 92.45 -18.27
N ASP A 441 -3.44 93.21 -17.44
CA ASP A 441 -4.04 94.20 -16.54
C ASP A 441 -4.47 95.49 -17.29
N ALA A 442 -3.85 95.76 -18.44
CA ALA A 442 -4.19 96.92 -19.27
C ALA A 442 -5.56 96.78 -20.00
N GLY A 443 -6.12 95.57 -20.12
CA GLY A 443 -7.44 95.31 -20.69
C GLY A 443 -7.67 96.00 -22.05
N GLN A 444 -8.72 96.81 -22.16
CA GLN A 444 -9.06 97.60 -23.37
C GLN A 444 -7.91 98.50 -23.87
N ARG A 445 -6.95 98.86 -23.01
CA ARG A 445 -5.81 99.72 -23.38
C ARG A 445 -4.82 99.00 -24.30
N ASN A 446 -4.73 97.67 -24.28
CA ASN A 446 -3.91 96.89 -25.25
C ASN A 446 -4.26 97.23 -26.70
N ILE A 447 -5.56 97.37 -27.00
CA ILE A 447 -6.06 97.73 -28.33
C ILE A 447 -5.63 99.17 -28.66
N SER A 448 -5.64 100.07 -27.68
CA SER A 448 -5.14 101.45 -27.86
C SER A 448 -3.62 101.56 -27.97
N GLN A 449 -2.85 100.71 -27.29
CA GLN A 449 -1.39 100.75 -27.30
C GLN A 449 -0.81 100.09 -28.55
N ASN A 450 -1.32 98.92 -28.94
CA ASN A 450 -0.79 98.17 -30.08
C ASN A 450 -1.46 98.57 -31.41
N ALA A 451 -2.79 98.57 -31.48
CA ALA A 451 -3.46 98.73 -32.78
C ALA A 451 -3.44 100.17 -33.32
N LYS A 452 -3.34 101.20 -32.46
CA LYS A 452 -3.26 102.62 -32.89
C LYS A 452 -1.96 103.00 -33.61
N PRO A 453 -0.75 102.53 -33.21
CA PRO A 453 0.45 102.72 -34.04
C PRO A 453 0.56 101.69 -35.17
N ILE A 454 0.31 100.39 -34.89
CA ILE A 454 0.57 99.31 -35.85
C ILE A 454 -0.33 99.41 -37.08
N LYS A 455 -1.64 99.67 -36.91
CA LYS A 455 -2.58 99.66 -38.05
C LYS A 455 -2.34 100.81 -39.05
N PRO A 456 -2.15 102.08 -38.63
CA PRO A 456 -1.80 103.16 -39.54
C PRO A 456 -0.42 102.97 -40.17
N ASN A 457 0.58 102.44 -39.46
CA ASN A 457 1.91 102.22 -40.02
C ASN A 457 1.91 101.08 -41.06
N LEU A 458 1.16 99.99 -40.81
CA LEU A 458 0.92 98.97 -41.84
C LEU A 458 0.12 99.53 -43.03
N MET A 459 -0.87 100.40 -42.80
CA MET A 459 -1.59 101.08 -43.89
C MET A 459 -0.71 102.07 -44.65
N LEU A 460 0.26 102.73 -44.01
CA LEU A 460 1.24 103.59 -44.66
C LEU A 460 2.23 102.78 -45.49
N LEU A 461 2.73 101.65 -44.99
CA LEU A 461 3.58 100.73 -45.76
C LEU A 461 2.82 100.14 -46.95
N VAL A 462 1.57 99.69 -46.76
CA VAL A 462 0.70 99.23 -47.85
C VAL A 462 0.39 100.36 -48.83
N ARG A 463 0.21 101.61 -48.38
CA ARG A 463 0.03 102.77 -49.26
C ARG A 463 1.30 103.07 -50.05
N GLN A 464 2.48 103.07 -49.43
CA GLN A 464 3.77 103.30 -50.08
C GLN A 464 4.07 102.20 -51.11
N VAL A 465 3.85 100.94 -50.76
CA VAL A 465 3.97 99.80 -51.69
C VAL A 465 2.96 99.93 -52.83
N ASN A 466 1.70 100.30 -52.57
CA ASN A 466 0.72 100.57 -53.62
C ASN A 466 1.06 101.82 -54.46
N GLU A 467 1.72 102.84 -53.89
CA GLU A 467 2.15 104.05 -54.61
C GLU A 467 3.36 103.76 -55.50
N GLU A 468 4.32 102.93 -55.07
CA GLU A 468 5.39 102.44 -55.94
C GLU A 468 4.87 101.45 -57.00
N ILE A 469 3.94 100.55 -56.64
CA ILE A 469 3.23 99.70 -57.62
C ILE A 469 2.49 100.57 -58.64
N ASN A 470 1.81 101.64 -58.22
CA ASN A 470 1.11 102.54 -59.13
C ASN A 470 2.08 103.42 -59.95
N LYS A 471 3.21 103.87 -59.41
CA LYS A 471 4.28 104.52 -60.20
C LYS A 471 4.84 103.58 -61.25
N MET A 472 5.11 102.32 -60.89
CA MET A 472 5.62 101.31 -61.83
C MET A 472 4.56 100.88 -62.85
N LYS A 473 3.28 100.82 -62.46
CA LYS A 473 2.14 100.60 -63.35
C LYS A 473 1.94 101.76 -64.32
N ASN A 474 2.07 103.00 -63.87
CA ASN A 474 1.99 104.18 -64.75
C ASN A 474 3.21 104.25 -65.68
N LYS A 475 4.44 103.97 -65.21
CA LYS A 475 5.62 103.79 -66.08
C LYS A 475 5.40 102.71 -67.14
N LYS A 476 4.79 101.58 -66.76
CA LYS A 476 4.40 100.51 -67.69
C LYS A 476 3.38 101.03 -68.71
N MET A 477 2.33 101.72 -68.25
CA MET A 477 1.28 102.29 -69.10
C MET A 477 1.84 103.30 -70.11
N ASN A 478 2.67 104.25 -69.69
CA ASN A 478 3.35 105.20 -70.59
C ASN A 478 4.25 104.51 -71.64
N VAL A 479 4.84 103.35 -71.30
CA VAL A 479 5.63 102.54 -72.27
C VAL A 479 4.70 101.76 -73.20
N GLU A 480 3.55 101.28 -72.73
CA GLU A 480 2.54 100.62 -73.55
C GLU A 480 1.84 101.60 -74.52
N GLU A 481 1.49 102.81 -74.06
CA GLU A 481 1.03 103.93 -74.90
C GLU A 481 2.07 104.30 -75.97
N GLY A 482 3.35 104.34 -75.61
CA GLY A 482 4.44 104.57 -76.56
C GLY A 482 4.60 103.43 -77.59
N ILE A 483 4.34 102.18 -77.18
CA ILE A 483 4.31 101.04 -78.09
C ILE A 483 3.10 101.12 -79.04
N GLU A 484 1.91 101.48 -78.55
CA GLU A 484 0.71 101.67 -79.38
C GLU A 484 0.91 102.82 -80.40
N GLN A 485 1.53 103.93 -79.98
CA GLN A 485 1.83 105.05 -80.89
C GLN A 485 2.81 104.63 -82.00
N VAL A 486 3.85 103.87 -81.67
CA VAL A 486 4.80 103.31 -82.66
C VAL A 486 4.11 102.26 -83.55
N GLN A 487 3.24 101.42 -83.03
CA GLN A 487 2.45 100.45 -83.82
C GLN A 487 1.51 101.15 -84.80
N SER A 488 0.90 102.28 -84.40
CA SER A 488 0.08 103.12 -85.28
C SER A 488 0.90 103.68 -86.46
N MET A 489 2.09 104.25 -86.17
CA MET A 489 3.02 104.72 -87.21
C MET A 489 3.51 103.59 -88.14
N ILE A 490 3.72 102.38 -87.61
CA ILE A 490 4.07 101.19 -88.40
C ILE A 490 2.90 100.79 -89.31
N ALA A 491 1.66 100.83 -88.82
CA ALA A 491 0.47 100.51 -89.62
C ALA A 491 0.23 101.54 -90.75
N GLU A 492 0.48 102.82 -90.49
CA GLU A 492 0.42 103.88 -91.49
C GLU A 492 1.49 103.67 -92.58
N ARG A 493 2.76 103.48 -92.19
CA ARG A 493 3.85 103.17 -93.15
C ARG A 493 3.69 101.83 -93.88
N ALA A 494 3.01 100.85 -93.28
CA ALA A 494 2.67 99.60 -93.95
C ALA A 494 1.59 99.79 -95.05
N ASN A 495 0.77 100.83 -94.96
CA ASN A 495 -0.17 101.19 -96.03
C ASN A 495 0.50 102.06 -97.11
N ASP A 496 1.41 102.96 -96.75
CA ASP A 496 2.28 103.66 -97.73
C ASP A 496 3.04 102.64 -98.60
N LEU A 497 3.66 101.63 -97.97
CA LEU A 497 4.41 100.57 -98.68
C LEU A 497 3.52 99.75 -99.62
N LYS A 498 2.25 99.49 -99.28
CA LYS A 498 1.31 98.81 -100.21
C LYS A 498 1.00 99.69 -101.41
N LEU A 499 0.75 100.97 -101.20
CA LEU A 499 0.46 101.92 -102.28
C LEU A 499 1.67 102.08 -103.22
N LEU A 500 2.87 102.17 -102.65
CA LEU A 500 4.12 102.28 -103.41
C LEU A 500 4.45 100.98 -104.18
N ASN A 501 4.22 99.81 -103.59
CA ASN A 501 4.41 98.52 -104.28
C ASN A 501 3.46 98.36 -105.49
N GLU A 502 2.20 98.80 -105.39
CA GLU A 502 1.26 98.77 -106.53
C GLU A 502 1.58 99.84 -107.60
N GLN A 503 2.35 100.88 -107.25
CA GLN A 503 2.95 101.79 -108.25
C GLN A 503 4.16 101.15 -108.93
N ILE A 504 5.08 100.52 -108.16
CA ILE A 504 6.24 99.80 -108.69
C ILE A 504 5.79 98.71 -109.68
N ARG A 505 4.78 97.89 -109.32
CA ARG A 505 4.27 96.82 -110.19
C ARG A 505 3.84 97.31 -111.58
N LYS A 506 3.27 98.51 -111.66
CA LYS A 506 2.84 99.14 -112.94
C LYS A 506 4.01 99.69 -113.76
N VAL A 507 5.12 100.04 -113.10
CA VAL A 507 6.36 100.42 -113.78
C VAL A 507 7.09 99.18 -114.29
N ASP A 508 7.14 98.09 -113.51
CA ASP A 508 7.71 96.81 -113.94
C ASP A 508 6.93 96.22 -115.14
N GLU A 509 5.59 96.24 -115.10
CA GLU A 509 4.73 95.82 -116.22
C GLU A 509 4.98 96.63 -117.51
N ALA A 510 5.34 97.92 -117.40
CA ALA A 510 5.68 98.76 -118.54
C ALA A 510 7.12 98.52 -119.05
N MET A 511 8.10 98.44 -118.15
CA MET A 511 9.51 98.17 -118.50
C MET A 511 9.69 96.80 -119.16
N GLN A 512 8.89 95.81 -118.79
CA GLN A 512 8.91 94.49 -119.43
C GLN A 512 8.42 94.56 -120.90
N GLN A 513 7.43 95.40 -121.22
CA GLN A 513 6.98 95.61 -122.60
C GLN A 513 8.06 96.28 -123.47
N GLU A 514 8.79 97.25 -122.91
CA GLU A 514 9.88 97.95 -123.60
C GLU A 514 11.05 97.00 -123.92
N LYS A 515 11.46 96.16 -122.96
CA LYS A 515 12.45 95.09 -123.19
C LYS A 515 12.06 94.13 -124.32
N GLU A 516 10.81 93.67 -124.31
CA GLU A 516 10.33 92.72 -125.31
C GLU A 516 10.24 93.32 -126.73
N GLU A 517 10.24 94.65 -126.90
CA GLU A 517 10.45 95.26 -128.21
C GLU A 517 11.92 95.30 -128.61
N ASP A 518 12.83 95.64 -127.70
CA ASP A 518 14.25 95.81 -128.03
C ASP A 518 14.97 94.49 -128.32
N GLU A 519 14.60 93.38 -127.64
CA GLU A 519 15.09 92.04 -127.99
C GLU A 519 14.74 91.65 -129.45
N ARG A 520 13.59 92.08 -129.97
CA ARG A 520 13.20 91.86 -131.38
C ARG A 520 14.06 92.68 -132.36
N LYS A 521 14.52 93.86 -131.95
CA LYS A 521 15.36 94.75 -132.78
C LYS A 521 16.79 94.20 -132.88
N ILE A 522 17.36 93.74 -131.76
CA ILE A 522 18.71 93.16 -131.70
C ILE A 522 18.81 91.88 -132.55
N ALA A 523 17.90 90.93 -132.35
CA ALA A 523 17.90 89.65 -133.06
C ALA A 523 17.79 89.78 -134.59
N MET A 524 17.21 90.89 -135.09
CA MET A 524 17.13 91.17 -136.51
C MET A 524 18.44 91.73 -137.08
N GLN A 525 19.23 92.47 -136.29
CA GLN A 525 20.50 93.05 -136.73
C GLN A 525 21.65 92.03 -136.75
N ASP A 526 21.70 91.12 -135.77
CA ASP A 526 22.73 90.06 -135.73
C ASP A 526 22.66 89.14 -136.96
N GLY A 527 21.45 88.81 -137.44
CA GLY A 527 21.25 87.96 -138.62
C GLY A 527 21.75 88.55 -139.94
N GLU A 528 21.78 89.89 -140.07
CA GLU A 528 22.33 90.55 -141.26
C GLU A 528 23.86 90.57 -141.24
N LEU A 529 24.48 90.68 -140.06
CA LEU A 529 25.94 90.64 -139.89
C LEU A 529 26.54 89.29 -140.27
N ASP A 530 25.97 88.19 -139.77
CA ASP A 530 26.47 86.82 -140.03
C ASP A 530 26.40 86.45 -141.53
N SER A 531 25.40 86.95 -142.25
CA SER A 531 25.25 86.81 -143.70
C SER A 531 26.44 87.42 -144.47
N LEU A 532 26.82 88.64 -144.10
CA LEU A 532 27.87 89.42 -144.76
C LEU A 532 29.28 88.88 -144.43
N GLU A 533 29.51 88.49 -143.18
CA GLU A 533 30.78 87.91 -142.72
C GLU A 533 31.11 86.61 -143.47
N ASN A 534 30.11 85.74 -143.69
CA ASN A 534 30.28 84.51 -144.46
C ASN A 534 30.53 84.77 -145.96
N LYS A 535 29.86 85.76 -146.55
CA LYS A 535 30.09 86.17 -147.96
C LYS A 535 31.54 86.58 -148.20
N ARG A 536 32.14 87.32 -147.26
CA ARG A 536 33.54 87.77 -147.29
C ARG A 536 34.53 86.60 -147.24
N LYS A 537 34.34 85.68 -146.29
CA LYS A 537 35.24 84.52 -146.08
C LYS A 537 35.32 83.59 -147.30
N TYR A 538 34.19 83.33 -147.97
CA TYR A 538 34.16 82.41 -149.13
C TYR A 538 34.97 82.95 -150.31
N LEU A 539 34.78 84.23 -150.67
CA LEU A 539 35.47 84.86 -151.79
C LEU A 539 36.98 84.96 -151.59
N GLN A 540 37.42 85.22 -150.35
CA GLN A 540 38.85 85.37 -150.04
C GLN A 540 39.62 84.04 -150.18
N LYS A 541 39.01 82.89 -149.82
CA LYS A 541 39.66 81.58 -149.86
C LYS A 541 39.77 81.00 -151.29
N GLY A 542 38.74 81.20 -152.12
CA GLY A 542 38.74 80.73 -153.50
C GLY A 542 39.84 81.38 -154.37
N MET A 543 40.18 82.65 -154.11
CA MET A 543 41.21 83.36 -154.87
C MET A 543 42.64 82.99 -154.45
N THR A 544 42.86 82.48 -153.23
CA THR A 544 44.18 81.96 -152.82
C THR A 544 44.46 80.57 -153.38
N GLU A 545 43.49 79.64 -153.31
CA GLU A 545 43.74 78.24 -153.67
C GLU A 545 43.93 78.02 -155.18
N GLY A 546 43.22 78.76 -156.02
CA GLY A 546 43.41 78.73 -157.47
C GLY A 546 44.75 79.33 -157.96
N LEU A 547 45.47 80.07 -157.11
CA LEU A 547 46.78 80.64 -157.44
C LEU A 547 47.91 79.61 -157.27
N ASP A 548 47.81 78.74 -156.26
CA ASP A 548 48.81 77.71 -155.97
C ASP A 548 48.73 76.51 -156.92
N ASP A 549 47.54 76.07 -157.34
CA ASP A 549 47.38 74.93 -158.26
C ASP A 549 48.01 75.24 -159.64
N ALA A 550 47.93 76.50 -160.08
CA ALA A 550 48.62 77.01 -161.28
C ALA A 550 50.17 76.98 -161.16
N LEU A 551 50.72 77.02 -159.94
CA LEU A 551 52.16 76.94 -159.67
C LEU A 551 52.65 75.48 -159.59
N GLU A 552 51.86 74.57 -159.05
CA GLU A 552 52.19 73.13 -158.92
C GLU A 552 52.14 72.40 -160.27
N GLN A 553 51.08 72.59 -161.08
CA GLN A 553 50.97 71.90 -162.38
C GLN A 553 52.09 72.33 -163.36
N ARG A 554 52.59 73.58 -163.23
CA ARG A 554 53.77 74.06 -163.97
C ARG A 554 55.08 73.39 -163.54
N LYS A 555 55.16 72.81 -162.33
CA LYS A 555 56.27 71.91 -161.94
C LYS A 555 56.06 70.50 -162.48
N ALA A 556 54.84 69.95 -162.34
CA ALA A 556 54.50 68.59 -162.76
C ALA A 556 54.76 68.35 -164.26
N ALA A 557 54.41 69.32 -165.11
CA ALA A 557 54.70 69.29 -166.55
C ALA A 557 56.19 69.15 -166.90
N ARG A 558 57.10 69.56 -165.99
CA ARG A 558 58.56 69.48 -166.21
C ARG A 558 59.09 68.08 -165.92
N HIS A 559 58.72 67.50 -164.78
CA HIS A 559 59.26 66.22 -164.31
C HIS A 559 58.66 65.00 -165.05
N MET A 560 57.39 65.07 -165.48
CA MET A 560 56.79 63.96 -166.25
C MET A 560 57.40 63.82 -167.66
N PHE A 561 57.88 64.91 -168.26
CA PHE A 561 58.58 64.85 -169.55
C PHE A 561 59.93 64.12 -169.41
N GLU A 562 60.68 64.37 -168.33
CA GLU A 562 61.93 63.66 -168.01
C GLU A 562 61.68 62.16 -167.73
N ILE A 563 60.60 61.81 -167.02
CA ILE A 563 60.21 60.41 -166.76
C ILE A 563 59.86 59.67 -168.06
N VAL A 564 59.12 60.29 -168.99
CA VAL A 564 58.84 59.68 -170.32
C VAL A 564 60.15 59.39 -171.06
N GLN A 565 61.12 60.31 -170.99
CA GLN A 565 62.41 60.14 -171.66
C GLN A 565 63.25 58.98 -171.09
N GLN A 566 63.21 58.72 -169.78
CA GLN A 566 63.83 57.52 -169.19
C GLN A 566 63.02 56.24 -169.44
N LYS A 567 61.70 56.24 -169.26
CA LYS A 567 60.93 54.98 -169.26
C LYS A 567 60.76 54.36 -170.65
N THR A 568 60.83 55.16 -171.71
CA THR A 568 60.94 54.68 -173.10
C THR A 568 62.31 54.04 -173.40
N ASN A 569 63.33 54.33 -172.59
CA ASN A 569 64.61 53.61 -172.59
C ASN A 569 64.54 52.30 -171.76
N GLU A 570 63.80 52.27 -170.64
CA GLU A 570 63.86 51.16 -169.67
C GLU A 570 62.92 49.97 -169.92
N GLU A 571 61.59 50.13 -170.03
CA GLU A 571 60.67 48.96 -170.19
C GLU A 571 60.82 48.28 -171.57
N LYS A 572 61.46 48.97 -172.51
CA LYS A 572 62.09 48.42 -173.73
C LYS A 572 63.06 47.26 -173.45
N THR A 573 63.58 47.17 -172.22
CA THR A 573 64.45 46.12 -171.67
C THR A 573 63.71 45.11 -170.78
N ARG A 574 62.43 45.34 -170.45
CA ARG A 574 61.62 44.42 -169.63
C ARG A 574 60.58 43.64 -170.43
N MET A 575 60.17 44.16 -171.59
CA MET A 575 59.64 43.37 -172.71
C MET A 575 60.54 42.16 -173.05
N THR A 576 61.84 42.28 -172.78
CA THR A 576 62.87 41.23 -172.93
C THR A 576 62.82 40.13 -171.86
N SER A 577 62.02 40.27 -170.79
CA SER A 577 62.30 39.59 -169.51
C SER A 577 61.45 38.35 -169.20
N ASN A 578 60.21 38.50 -168.69
CA ASN A 578 59.51 37.40 -168.00
C ASN A 578 57.99 37.43 -168.28
N PHE A 579 57.39 36.61 -169.16
CA PHE A 579 57.92 35.45 -169.90
C PHE A 579 58.20 34.18 -169.06
N ARG A 580 57.98 34.18 -167.73
CA ARG A 580 58.56 33.13 -166.85
C ARG A 580 57.70 32.54 -165.72
N LEU A 581 56.80 33.29 -165.07
CA LEU A 581 56.19 32.91 -163.78
C LEU A 581 54.69 33.30 -163.74
N CYS A 582 53.68 32.55 -164.18
CA CYS A 582 53.50 31.15 -164.65
C CYS A 582 53.04 30.06 -163.66
N LEU A 583 53.12 30.21 -162.33
CA LEU A 583 53.23 29.01 -161.45
C LEU A 583 52.09 28.67 -160.48
N ASP A 584 51.39 29.64 -159.86
CA ASP A 584 50.83 29.47 -158.50
C ASP A 584 49.38 30.03 -158.33
N SER A 585 48.72 30.08 -157.16
CA SER A 585 48.43 29.11 -156.05
C SER A 585 47.54 29.84 -154.98
N ALA A 586 46.67 29.26 -154.12
CA ALA A 586 45.96 27.97 -154.12
C ALA A 586 44.80 27.78 -153.06
N ALA A 587 44.82 28.37 -151.82
CA ALA A 587 43.99 27.91 -150.64
C ALA A 587 43.74 28.96 -149.47
N GLN A 588 43.01 28.78 -148.32
CA GLN A 588 41.67 28.23 -147.88
C GLN A 588 41.45 28.34 -146.30
N HIS A 589 40.20 28.19 -145.76
CA HIS A 589 39.78 27.83 -144.33
C HIS A 589 39.94 28.87 -143.15
N ILE A 590 39.40 28.85 -141.88
CA ILE A 590 38.34 28.15 -141.02
C ILE A 590 38.11 28.95 -139.66
N THR A 591 37.29 28.65 -138.61
CA THR A 591 35.80 28.48 -138.40
C THR A 591 35.35 28.15 -136.91
N SER A 592 34.36 28.89 -136.30
CA SER A 592 33.37 28.52 -135.18
C SER A 592 33.65 28.47 -133.61
N ILE A 593 32.57 28.44 -132.72
CA ILE A 593 32.31 27.73 -131.36
C ILE A 593 31.80 28.46 -129.98
N GLU A 594 31.20 27.76 -128.92
CA GLU A 594 30.23 28.12 -127.74
C GLU A 594 30.44 27.40 -126.28
N VAL A 595 29.71 27.36 -125.07
CA VAL A 595 28.64 28.01 -124.10
C VAL A 595 28.33 27.19 -122.72
N LEU A 596 27.75 27.69 -121.51
CA LEU A 596 26.89 26.95 -120.41
C LEU A 596 26.18 27.62 -119.08
N GLN A 597 25.99 26.99 -117.84
CA GLN A 597 24.79 27.12 -116.82
C GLN A 597 24.90 26.80 -115.21
N LEU A 598 23.84 26.97 -114.30
CA LEU A 598 23.40 26.33 -112.92
C LEU A 598 23.37 27.16 -111.49
N THR A 599 22.83 26.91 -110.21
CA THR A 599 21.72 26.22 -109.32
C THR A 599 21.86 26.50 -107.71
N THR A 600 21.13 26.16 -106.56
CA THR A 600 19.70 25.90 -105.95
C THR A 600 19.61 25.54 -104.35
N THR A 601 18.44 25.49 -103.56
CA THR A 601 18.03 24.84 -102.17
C THR A 601 17.59 25.75 -100.89
N CYS A 602 17.01 25.52 -99.62
CA CYS A 602 16.57 24.46 -98.55
C CYS A 602 15.57 24.92 -97.33
N LYS A 603 15.14 24.14 -96.24
CA LYS A 603 14.07 24.45 -95.11
C LYS A 603 13.88 23.52 -93.78
N VAL A 604 13.26 23.94 -92.59
CA VAL A 604 12.56 23.14 -91.43
C VAL A 604 11.15 23.64 -91.04
#